data_AF-A0A2G6KKL3-F1
#
_entry.id   AF-A0A2G6KKL3-F1
#
_cell.length_a   1.000
_cell.length_b   1.000
_cell.length_c   1.000
_cell.angle_alpha   90.00
_cell.angle_beta   90.00
_cell.angle_gamma   90.00
#
_symmetry.space_group_name_H-M   'P 1'
#
loop_
_entity.id
_entity.type
_entity.pdbx_description
1 polymer ?
#
loop_
_entity_poly.entity_id
_entity_poly.type
_entity_poly.pdbx_seq_one_letter_code
_entity_poly.pdbx_strand_id
1 'polypeptide(L)'
;MPKRCFDDDPLNSFFYQAQSDELTDRNMAETIGSLSDKITILELKRYYMARQTERQDATEQHRQECRQRLSVLTRQRDDLVEELDRLFQDVMAGRKTLKVYRQYKMYNDPKYRSSPPS
;
A
#
# COMPACT_ATOMS: atom_id res chain seq x y z
N MET A 1 -27.50 26.31 17.64
CA MET A 1 -27.47 25.84 16.24
C MET A 1 -27.08 24.37 16.22
N PRO A 2 -27.95 23.45 15.77
CA PRO A 2 -27.63 22.02 15.74
C PRO A 2 -26.60 21.74 14.64
N LYS A 3 -25.58 20.96 14.99
CA LYS A 3 -24.57 20.46 14.05
C LYS A 3 -25.26 19.49 13.08
N ARG A 4 -25.20 19.78 11.78
CA ARG A 4 -25.69 18.88 10.74
C ARG A 4 -25.01 17.51 10.90
N CYS A 5 -25.81 16.47 11.15
CA CYS A 5 -25.39 15.09 10.95
C CYS A 5 -25.02 14.93 9.47
N PHE A 6 -23.84 14.37 9.21
CA PHE A 6 -23.28 14.17 7.87
C PHE A 6 -23.86 12.90 7.23
N ASP A 7 -25.12 12.58 7.51
CA ASP A 7 -25.77 11.33 7.12
C ASP A 7 -26.70 11.49 5.90
N ASP A 8 -26.96 12.73 5.44
CA ASP A 8 -27.91 13.04 4.37
C ASP A 8 -27.23 13.65 3.11
N ASP A 9 -26.12 13.08 2.63
CA ASP A 9 -25.58 13.43 1.31
C ASP A 9 -26.06 12.41 0.25
N PRO A 10 -26.92 12.80 -0.71
CA PRO A 10 -27.42 11.89 -1.76
C PRO A 10 -26.32 11.39 -2.70
N LEU A 11 -25.16 12.07 -2.77
CA LEU A 11 -23.99 11.57 -3.50
C LEU A 11 -23.37 10.34 -2.82
N ASN A 12 -23.52 10.22 -1.50
CA ASN A 12 -23.01 9.08 -0.73
C ASN A 12 -23.82 7.81 -1.06
N SER A 13 -25.15 7.91 -1.15
CA SER A 13 -26.02 6.79 -1.54
C SER A 13 -25.71 6.29 -2.94
N PHE A 14 -25.41 7.19 -3.88
CA PHE A 14 -25.05 6.84 -5.26
C PHE A 14 -23.75 6.03 -5.34
N PHE A 15 -22.75 6.38 -4.51
CA PHE A 15 -21.51 5.61 -4.38
C PHE A 15 -21.69 4.27 -3.66
N TYR A 16 -22.64 4.17 -2.72
CA TYR A 16 -22.92 2.93 -1.99
C TYR A 16 -23.77 1.92 -2.78
N GLN A 17 -24.71 2.36 -3.61
CA GLN A 17 -25.59 1.47 -4.38
C GLN A 17 -24.92 0.86 -5.62
N ALA A 18 -23.85 1.46 -6.14
CA ALA A 18 -23.06 0.83 -7.20
C ALA A 18 -22.19 -0.34 -6.72
N GLN A 19 -22.15 -0.65 -5.42
CA GLN A 19 -21.27 -1.67 -4.82
C GLN A 19 -21.89 -3.06 -4.65
N SER A 20 -23.15 -3.26 -5.04
CA SER A 20 -23.87 -4.52 -4.81
C SER A 20 -24.01 -5.41 -6.05
N ASP A 21 -23.11 -5.32 -7.02
CA ASP A 21 -23.05 -6.29 -8.12
C ASP A 21 -21.78 -7.13 -8.07
N GLU A 22 -22.01 -8.44 -8.08
CA GLU A 22 -21.06 -9.54 -7.98
C GLU A 22 -19.96 -9.46 -9.04
N LEU A 23 -18.70 -9.33 -8.63
CA LEU A 23 -17.58 -10.02 -9.27
C LEU A 23 -16.56 -10.41 -8.21
N THR A 24 -16.50 -11.71 -7.97
CA THR A 24 -15.57 -12.40 -7.08
C THR A 24 -14.16 -12.37 -7.68
N ASP A 25 -13.46 -11.23 -7.62
CA ASP A 25 -12.00 -11.22 -7.78
C ASP A 25 -11.38 -11.65 -6.45
N ARG A 26 -11.14 -12.97 -6.33
CA ARG A 26 -10.46 -13.56 -5.18
C ARG A 26 -9.08 -12.93 -5.05
N ASN A 27 -8.86 -12.27 -3.92
CA ASN A 27 -7.58 -11.75 -3.42
C ASN A 27 -7.11 -10.41 -4.03
N MET A 28 -7.71 -9.30 -3.59
CA MET A 28 -6.97 -8.04 -3.42
C MET A 28 -5.99 -8.17 -2.23
N ALA A 29 -5.07 -9.15 -2.26
CA ALA A 29 -4.07 -9.32 -1.21
C ALA A 29 -3.06 -8.15 -1.21
N GLU A 30 -2.94 -7.44 -2.34
CA GLU A 30 -2.11 -6.25 -2.46
C GLU A 30 -2.98 -5.05 -2.90
N THR A 31 -3.07 -4.04 -2.03
CA THR A 31 -3.58 -2.72 -2.44
C THR A 31 -2.46 -1.92 -3.11
N ILE A 32 -2.81 -0.88 -3.88
CA ILE A 32 -1.83 0.10 -4.41
C ILE A 32 -0.86 0.58 -3.31
N GLY A 33 -1.38 0.82 -2.10
CA GLY A 33 -0.57 1.17 -0.93
C GLY A 33 0.42 0.08 -0.52
N SER A 34 -0.03 -1.17 -0.45
CA SER A 34 0.87 -2.29 -0.09
C SER A 34 1.99 -2.51 -1.11
N LEU A 35 1.71 -2.38 -2.41
CA LEU A 35 2.73 -2.45 -3.46
C LEU A 35 3.72 -1.28 -3.32
N SER A 36 3.23 -0.07 -3.06
CA SER A 36 4.06 1.11 -2.85
C SER A 36 5.01 0.94 -1.64
N ASP A 37 4.51 0.38 -0.54
CA ASP A 37 5.32 0.08 0.65
C ASP A 37 6.42 -0.95 0.34
N LYS A 38 6.08 -2.02 -0.39
CA LYS A 38 7.02 -3.08 -0.80
C LYS A 38 8.10 -2.56 -1.75
N ILE A 39 7.73 -1.72 -2.71
CA ILE A 39 8.67 -1.05 -3.62
C ILE A 39 9.61 -0.17 -2.80
N THR A 40 9.09 0.62 -1.86
CA THR A 40 9.90 1.52 -1.02
C THR A 40 10.94 0.76 -0.20
N ILE A 41 10.57 -0.35 0.45
CA ILE A 41 11.53 -1.16 1.21
C ILE A 41 12.56 -1.85 0.29
N LEU A 42 12.18 -2.26 -0.92
CA LEU A 42 13.13 -2.82 -1.88
C LEU A 42 14.13 -1.77 -2.39
N GLU A 43 13.70 -0.54 -2.65
CA GLU A 43 14.60 0.53 -3.07
C GLU A 43 15.63 0.85 -1.97
N LEU A 44 15.21 0.88 -0.70
CA LEU A 44 16.14 1.01 0.43
C LEU A 44 17.17 -0.13 0.46
N LYS A 45 16.72 -1.38 0.29
CA LYS A 45 17.61 -2.54 0.23
C LYS A 45 18.59 -2.46 -0.95
N ARG A 46 18.12 -2.06 -2.14
CA ARG A 46 18.96 -1.85 -3.34
C ARG A 46 20.01 -0.77 -3.08
N TYR A 47 19.61 0.37 -2.52
CA TYR A 47 20.53 1.48 -2.22
C TYR A 47 21.69 1.02 -1.33
N TYR A 48 21.39 0.37 -0.19
CA TYR A 48 22.45 -0.11 0.69
C TYR A 48 23.27 -1.25 0.08
N MET A 49 22.65 -2.14 -0.70
CA MET A 49 23.35 -3.21 -1.40
C MET A 49 24.34 -2.66 -2.43
N ALA A 50 23.94 -1.65 -3.22
CA ALA A 50 24.81 -0.98 -4.19
C ALA A 50 26.07 -0.41 -3.52
N ARG A 51 25.91 0.26 -2.37
CA ARG A 51 27.06 0.75 -1.59
C ARG A 51 28.00 -0.35 -1.10
N GLN A 52 27.48 -1.53 -0.76
CA GLN A 52 28.34 -2.68 -0.41
C GLN A 52 29.17 -3.17 -1.60
N THR A 53 28.65 -3.04 -2.84
CA THR A 53 29.42 -3.39 -4.04
C THR A 53 30.60 -2.44 -4.30
N GLU A 54 30.56 -1.24 -3.75
CA GLU A 54 31.54 -0.16 -3.95
C GLU A 54 32.59 -0.10 -2.84
N ARG A 55 32.45 -0.92 -1.79
CA ARG A 55 33.40 -0.95 -0.67
C ARG A 55 34.80 -1.33 -1.13
N GLN A 56 35.77 -0.49 -0.79
CA GLN A 56 37.18 -0.68 -1.15
C GLN A 56 37.91 -1.61 -0.18
N ASP A 57 37.39 -1.77 1.04
CA ASP A 57 37.91 -2.64 2.09
C ASP A 57 37.40 -4.09 1.99
N ALA A 58 36.55 -4.39 1.01
CA ALA A 58 35.98 -5.71 0.77
C ALA A 58 36.74 -6.48 -0.32
N THR A 59 36.73 -7.81 -0.21
CA THR A 59 37.32 -8.69 -1.23
C THR A 59 36.52 -8.64 -2.53
N GLU A 60 37.15 -8.94 -3.67
CA GLU A 60 36.44 -8.98 -4.96
C GLU A 60 35.31 -10.02 -4.96
N GLN A 61 35.52 -11.18 -4.33
CA GLN A 61 34.49 -12.20 -4.18
C GLN A 61 33.25 -11.64 -3.44
N HIS A 62 33.46 -10.92 -2.33
CA HIS A 62 32.36 -10.29 -1.59
C HIS A 62 31.60 -9.28 -2.46
N ARG A 63 32.33 -8.44 -3.21
CA ARG A 63 31.71 -7.47 -4.13
C ARG A 63 30.89 -8.17 -5.21
N GLN A 64 31.37 -9.28 -5.77
CA GLN A 64 30.63 -10.07 -6.77
C GLN A 64 29.35 -10.66 -6.20
N GLU A 65 29.38 -11.24 -5.01
CA GLU A 65 28.16 -11.73 -4.36
C GLU A 65 27.15 -10.60 -4.08
N CYS A 66 27.63 -9.43 -3.64
CA CYS A 66 26.77 -8.26 -3.46
C CYS A 66 26.15 -7.79 -4.79
N ARG A 67 26.89 -7.81 -5.90
CA ARG A 67 26.35 -7.48 -7.23
C ARG A 67 25.27 -8.48 -7.67
N GLN A 68 25.46 -9.77 -7.40
CA GLN A 68 24.44 -10.80 -7.66
C GLN A 68 23.16 -10.54 -6.85
N ARG A 69 23.29 -10.25 -5.54
CA ARG A 69 22.15 -9.90 -4.68
C ARG A 69 21.46 -8.62 -5.15
N LEU A 70 22.21 -7.60 -5.57
CA LEU A 70 21.67 -6.36 -6.13
C LEU A 70 20.85 -6.60 -7.40
N SER A 71 21.30 -7.51 -8.27
CA SER A 71 20.58 -7.91 -9.49
C SER A 71 19.23 -8.54 -9.14
N VAL A 72 19.19 -9.46 -8.16
CA VAL A 72 17.93 -10.06 -7.68
C VAL A 72 17.00 -9.01 -7.10
N LEU A 73 17.50 -8.11 -6.24
CA LEU A 73 16.69 -7.03 -5.66
C LEU A 73 16.14 -6.07 -6.73
N THR A 74 16.91 -5.83 -7.79
CA THR A 74 16.47 -4.99 -8.92
C THR A 74 15.32 -5.66 -9.67
N ARG A 75 15.45 -6.95 -10.00
CA ARG A 75 14.36 -7.71 -10.63
C ARG A 75 13.08 -7.72 -9.78
N GLN A 76 13.20 -8.02 -8.48
CA GLN A 76 12.05 -8.00 -7.57
C GLN A 76 11.35 -6.64 -7.53
N ARG A 77 12.13 -5.55 -7.57
CA ARG A 77 11.58 -4.20 -7.62
C ARG A 77 10.85 -3.96 -8.94
N ASP A 78 11.45 -4.35 -10.05
CA ASP A 78 10.86 -4.18 -11.39
C ASP A 78 9.55 -4.95 -11.51
N ASP A 79 9.51 -6.20 -11.05
CA ASP A 79 8.30 -7.05 -11.06
C ASP A 79 7.13 -6.38 -10.29
N LEU A 80 7.42 -5.76 -9.13
CA LEU A 80 6.41 -5.04 -8.34
C LEU A 80 5.96 -3.73 -9.00
N VAL A 81 6.85 -3.02 -9.68
CA VAL A 81 6.49 -1.81 -10.44
C VAL A 81 5.56 -2.18 -11.59
N GLU A 82 5.86 -3.25 -12.33
CA GLU A 82 4.98 -3.73 -13.38
C GLU A 82 3.62 -4.20 -12.83
N GLU A 83 3.60 -4.85 -11.66
CA GLU A 83 2.36 -5.24 -10.99
C GLU A 83 1.53 -4.01 -10.60
N LEU A 84 2.17 -2.97 -10.05
CA LEU A 84 1.52 -1.71 -9.72
C LEU A 84 0.96 -1.02 -10.96
N ASP A 85 1.71 -0.98 -12.06
CA ASP A 85 1.26 -0.39 -13.32
C ASP A 85 0.04 -1.13 -13.88
N ARG A 86 0.06 -2.47 -13.88
CA ARG A 86 -1.09 -3.30 -14.29
C ARG A 86 -2.32 -3.03 -13.43
N LEU A 87 -2.15 -3.00 -12.10
CA LEU A 87 -3.22 -2.70 -11.17
C LEU A 87 -3.79 -1.29 -11.42
N PHE A 88 -2.93 -0.30 -11.63
CA PHE A 88 -3.35 1.08 -11.90
C PHE A 88 -4.15 1.18 -13.20
N GLN A 89 -3.71 0.51 -14.26
CA GLN A 89 -4.44 0.46 -15.54
C GLN A 89 -5.79 -0.23 -15.40
N ASP A 90 -5.87 -1.33 -14.64
CA ASP A 90 -7.13 -2.02 -14.36
C ASP A 90 -8.12 -1.13 -13.58
N VAL A 91 -7.62 -0.34 -12.64
CA VAL A 91 -8.45 0.62 -11.89
C VAL A 91 -8.94 1.75 -12.79
N MET A 92 -8.07 2.31 -13.63
CA MET A 92 -8.43 3.38 -14.58
C MET A 92 -9.42 2.91 -15.65
N ALA A 93 -9.35 1.64 -16.05
CA ALA A 93 -10.28 1.05 -16.99
C ALA A 93 -11.59 0.56 -16.34
N GLY A 94 -11.77 0.75 -15.02
CA GLY A 94 -12.95 0.28 -14.29
C GLY A 94 -13.05 -1.24 -14.15
N ARG A 95 -11.98 -1.99 -14.47
CA ARG A 95 -11.91 -3.46 -14.33
C ARG A 95 -11.70 -3.88 -12.87
N LYS A 96 -11.06 -3.04 -12.07
CA LYS A 96 -10.88 -3.24 -10.62
C LYS A 96 -11.33 -2.02 -9.84
N THR A 97 -12.12 -2.23 -8.80
CA THR A 97 -12.57 -1.16 -7.90
C THR A 97 -11.83 -1.25 -6.58
N LEU A 98 -11.15 -0.18 -6.20
CA LEU A 98 -10.46 -0.09 -4.91
C LEU A 98 -11.48 0.11 -3.79
N LYS A 99 -11.60 -0.86 -2.88
CA LYS A 99 -12.46 -0.74 -1.70
C LYS A 99 -11.70 -0.02 -0.59
N VAL A 100 -12.18 1.17 -0.21
CA VAL A 100 -11.69 1.90 0.96
C VAL A 100 -12.51 1.50 2.18
N TYR A 101 -11.91 0.71 3.06
CA TYR A 101 -12.52 0.38 4.35
C TYR A 101 -12.22 1.47 5.37
N ARG A 102 -13.26 2.01 6.01
CA ARG A 102 -13.07 2.90 7.16
C ARG A 102 -12.54 2.09 8.34
N GLN A 103 -11.47 2.56 8.95
CA GLN A 103 -11.00 2.00 10.21
C GLN A 103 -11.89 2.52 11.35
N TYR A 104 -12.66 1.62 11.95
CA TYR A 104 -13.39 1.93 13.18
C TYR A 104 -12.44 1.77 14.37
N LYS A 105 -12.22 2.85 15.11
CA LYS A 105 -11.42 2.86 16.35
C LYS A 105 -12.33 3.23 17.51
N MET A 106 -12.47 2.35 18.50
CA MET A 106 -13.34 2.54 19.67
C MET A 106 -12.91 3.72 20.55
N TYR A 107 -11.62 3.99 20.66
CA TYR A 107 -11.05 5.02 21.55
C TYR A 107 -11.30 6.47 21.09
N ASN A 108 -11.80 6.68 19.88
CA ASN A 108 -12.18 8.03 19.41
C ASN A 108 -13.58 8.44 19.84
N ASP A 109 -14.39 7.53 20.40
CA ASP A 109 -15.71 7.85 20.91
C ASP A 109 -15.58 8.56 22.28
N PRO A 110 -16.08 9.81 22.41
CA PRO A 110 -16.06 10.55 23.67
C PRO A 110 -16.69 9.78 24.84
N LYS A 111 -17.60 8.83 24.59
CA LYS A 111 -18.26 8.03 25.64
C LYS A 111 -17.32 7.06 26.37
N TYR A 112 -16.17 6.74 25.77
CA TYR A 112 -15.13 5.90 26.40
C TYR A 112 -13.96 6.70 26.96
N ARG A 113 -14.02 8.05 26.90
CA ARG A 113 -13.10 8.91 27.65
C ARG A 113 -13.60 8.99 29.08
N SER A 114 -13.05 8.20 29.99
CA SER A 114 -13.28 8.39 31.42
C SER A 114 -12.77 9.78 31.81
N SER A 115 -13.62 10.61 32.43
CA SER A 115 -13.18 11.86 33.05
C SER A 115 -12.05 11.56 34.06
N PRO A 116 -10.99 12.38 34.14
CA PRO A 116 -9.92 12.16 35.09
C PRO A 116 -10.49 12.19 36.53
N PRO A 117 -10.00 11.34 37.46
CA PRO A 117 -10.45 11.38 38.84
C PRO A 117 -10.10 12.74 39.46
N SER A 118 -11.10 13.29 40.17
CA SER A 118 -11.06 14.56 40.91
C SER A 118 -10.07 14.55 42.06
#